data_AF-A0A934LV24-F1
#
_entry.id   AF-A0A934LV24-F1
#
_cell.length_a   1.000
_cell.length_b   1.000
_cell.length_c   1.000
_cell.angle_alpha   90.00
_cell.angle_beta   90.00
_cell.angle_gamma   90.00
#
_symmetry.space_group_name_H-M   'P 1'
#
loop_
_entity.id
_entity.type
_entity.pdbx_description
1 polymer ?
#
loop_
_entity_poly.entity_id
_entity_poly.type
_entity_poly.pdbx_seq_one_letter_code
_entity_poly.pdbx_strand_id
1 'polypeptide(L)'
;LALNRGSYQPVNDAPAACFVYVREYLGERRLVAINFSDQLQTLKLDSFAAEGKVLLSTEMDRTGSERLAALSLRPFEGVILDI
;
A
#
# COMPACT_ATOMS: atom_id res chain seq x y z
N LEU A 1 -2.66 11.90 -10.74
CA LEU A 1 -4.12 12.25 -10.59
C LEU A 1 -4.92 11.15 -9.88
N ALA A 2 -4.43 9.91 -9.88
CA ALA A 2 -5.11 8.75 -9.31
C ALA A 2 -5.61 8.93 -7.86
N LEU A 3 -4.85 9.61 -6.99
CA LEU A 3 -5.28 9.82 -5.59
C LEU A 3 -6.53 10.71 -5.43
N ASN A 4 -6.76 11.65 -6.37
CA ASN A 4 -7.90 12.57 -6.27
C ASN A 4 -9.08 12.13 -7.14
N ARG A 5 -8.81 11.55 -8.32
CA ARG A 5 -9.83 11.24 -9.34
C ARG A 5 -9.91 9.77 -9.74
N GLY A 6 -9.02 8.94 -9.22
CA GLY A 6 -8.98 7.54 -9.60
C GLY A 6 -10.12 6.73 -9.00
N SER A 7 -10.44 5.62 -9.67
CA SER A 7 -11.33 4.60 -9.12
C SER A 7 -10.82 4.14 -7.75
N TYR A 8 -11.69 3.57 -6.95
CA TYR A 8 -11.36 2.99 -5.66
C TYR A 8 -11.65 1.49 -5.70
N GLN A 9 -10.66 0.68 -5.35
CA GLN A 9 -10.81 -0.76 -5.23
C GLN A 9 -10.23 -1.22 -3.88
N PRO A 10 -11.06 -1.69 -2.93
CA PRO A 10 -10.57 -2.26 -1.69
C PRO A 10 -9.89 -3.62 -1.94
N VAL A 11 -8.91 -3.95 -1.11
CA VAL A 11 -8.29 -5.28 -1.08
C VAL A 11 -8.95 -6.09 0.02
N ASN A 12 -9.72 -7.12 -0.37
CA ASN A 12 -10.55 -7.88 0.57
C ASN A 12 -9.76 -8.86 1.45
N ASP A 13 -8.60 -9.33 1.00
CA ASP A 13 -7.79 -10.35 1.69
C ASP A 13 -6.66 -9.75 2.55
N ALA A 14 -6.75 -8.47 2.91
CA ALA A 14 -5.82 -7.85 3.85
C ALA A 14 -6.11 -8.31 5.30
N PRO A 15 -5.11 -8.33 6.19
CA PRO A 15 -5.34 -8.51 7.63
C PRO A 15 -6.40 -7.53 8.13
N ALA A 16 -7.26 -7.97 9.06
CA ALA A 16 -8.36 -7.14 9.59
C ALA A 16 -7.89 -5.83 10.23
N ALA A 17 -6.65 -5.79 10.72
CA ALA A 17 -6.01 -4.60 11.27
C ALA A 17 -5.49 -3.62 10.20
N CYS A 18 -5.57 -3.98 8.91
CA CYS A 18 -5.05 -3.19 7.82
C CYS A 18 -6.16 -2.72 6.89
N PHE A 19 -6.05 -1.47 6.46
CA PHE A 19 -6.88 -0.92 5.39
C PHE A 19 -6.04 -0.73 4.15
N VAL A 20 -6.37 -1.49 3.11
CA VAL A 20 -5.59 -1.57 1.89
C VAL A 20 -6.51 -1.37 0.70
N TYR A 21 -6.13 -0.49 -0.22
CA TYR A 21 -6.90 -0.21 -1.43
C TYR A 21 -6.01 0.31 -2.56
N VAL A 22 -6.50 0.17 -3.79
CA VAL A 22 -5.87 0.69 -5.00
C VAL A 22 -6.67 1.88 -5.53
N ARG A 23 -5.95 2.89 -6.01
CA ARG A 23 -6.46 4.02 -6.77
C ARG A 23 -5.92 4.00 -8.18
N GLU A 24 -6.78 4.03 -9.19
CA GLU A 24 -6.34 3.96 -10.59
C GLU A 24 -6.94 5.07 -11.44
N TYR A 25 -6.10 5.75 -12.24
CA TYR A 25 -6.55 6.75 -13.21
C TYR A 25 -5.58 6.88 -14.37
N LEU A 26 -6.07 6.74 -15.61
CA LEU A 26 -5.30 6.90 -16.84
C LEU A 26 -3.97 6.12 -16.84
N GLY A 27 -4.01 4.87 -16.36
CA GLY A 27 -2.84 3.99 -16.28
C GLY A 27 -1.91 4.22 -15.08
N GLU A 28 -2.11 5.29 -14.30
CA GLU A 28 -1.45 5.43 -12.99
C GLU A 28 -2.20 4.57 -11.97
N ARG A 29 -1.51 3.66 -11.27
CA ARG A 29 -2.06 2.91 -10.13
C ARG A 29 -1.29 3.24 -8.86
N ARG A 30 -2.03 3.44 -7.77
CA ARG A 30 -1.48 3.76 -6.46
C ARG A 30 -2.03 2.76 -5.46
N LEU A 31 -1.15 2.03 -4.80
CA LEU A 31 -1.53 1.19 -3.69
C LEU A 31 -1.37 1.99 -2.40
N VAL A 32 -2.42 2.00 -1.58
CA VAL A 32 -2.40 2.60 -0.24
C VAL A 32 -2.60 1.48 0.76
N ALA A 33 -1.74 1.41 1.77
CA ALA A 33 -1.84 0.43 2.84
C ALA A 33 -1.58 1.11 4.19
N ILE A 34 -2.49 0.90 5.14
CA ILE A 34 -2.43 1.50 6.48
C ILE A 34 -2.62 0.41 7.51
N ASN A 35 -1.71 0.33 8.48
CA ASN A 35 -1.87 -0.50 9.66
C ASN A 35 -2.56 0.30 10.77
N PHE A 36 -3.66 -0.21 11.31
CA PHE A 36 -4.39 0.39 12.43
C PHE A 36 -4.06 -0.23 13.79
N SER A 37 -3.17 -1.23 13.83
CA SER A 37 -2.74 -1.88 15.07
C SER A 37 -1.39 -1.34 15.57
N ASP A 38 -1.12 -1.62 16.84
CA ASP A 38 0.18 -1.39 17.49
C ASP A 38 1.20 -2.51 17.21
N GLN A 39 0.85 -3.48 16.37
CA GLN A 39 1.69 -4.62 15.99
C GLN A 39 2.20 -4.47 14.56
N LEU A 40 3.36 -5.05 14.25
CA LEU A 40 3.80 -5.18 12.86
C LEU A 40 2.82 -6.06 12.08
N GLN A 41 2.43 -5.61 10.90
CA GLN A 41 1.57 -6.36 9.98
C GLN A 41 2.33 -6.70 8.72
N THR A 42 2.10 -7.89 8.15
CA THR A 42 2.67 -8.28 6.85
C THR A 42 1.54 -8.48 5.85
N LEU A 43 1.66 -7.84 4.69
CA LEU A 43 0.69 -7.88 3.61
C LEU A 43 1.22 -8.71 2.44
N LYS A 44 0.34 -9.48 1.81
CA LYS A 44 0.59 -10.20 0.55
C LYS A 44 -0.24 -9.55 -0.55
N LEU A 45 0.44 -8.80 -1.42
CA LEU A 45 -0.15 -7.91 -2.42
C LEU A 45 0.44 -8.15 -3.82
N ASP A 46 1.12 -9.29 -4.00
CA ASP A 46 1.78 -9.71 -5.23
C ASP A 46 0.83 -9.96 -6.40
N SER A 47 -0.48 -10.05 -6.13
CA SER A 47 -1.53 -10.08 -7.16
C SER A 47 -1.65 -8.77 -7.95
N PHE A 48 -1.16 -7.64 -7.41
CA PHE A 48 -1.20 -6.34 -8.09
C PHE A 48 0.07 -6.05 -8.90
N ALA A 49 1.24 -6.36 -8.34
CA ALA A 49 2.56 -6.23 -8.97
C ALA A 49 3.60 -7.02 -8.13
N ALA A 50 4.78 -7.31 -8.70
CA ALA A 50 5.86 -7.94 -7.93
C ALA A 50 6.47 -6.98 -6.89
N GLU A 51 6.61 -5.71 -7.27
CA GLU A 51 7.20 -4.64 -6.46
C GLU A 51 6.38 -3.36 -6.60
N GLY A 52 6.49 -2.47 -5.61
CA GLY A 52 5.92 -1.13 -5.66
C GLY A 52 6.95 -0.08 -5.22
N LYS A 53 7.04 1.02 -5.95
CA LYS A 53 7.94 2.13 -5.59
C LYS A 53 7.33 2.98 -4.49
N VAL A 54 8.05 3.19 -3.40
CA VAL A 54 7.62 4.05 -2.29
C VAL A 54 7.51 5.49 -2.76
N LEU A 55 6.31 6.06 -2.63
CA LEU A 55 6.06 7.48 -2.82
C LEU A 55 6.04 8.24 -1.51
N LEU A 56 5.50 7.62 -0.46
CA LEU A 56 5.39 8.18 0.88
C LEU A 56 5.24 7.07 1.92
N SER A 57 5.84 7.27 3.10
CA SER A 57 5.51 6.56 4.35
C SER A 57 5.27 7.62 5.43
N THR A 58 4.40 7.34 6.41
CA THR A 58 4.17 8.21 7.56
C THR A 58 5.45 8.50 8.36
N GLU A 59 6.36 7.53 8.46
CA GLU A 59 7.64 7.67 9.15
C GLU A 59 8.72 8.37 8.30
N MET A 60 8.43 8.64 7.03
CA MET A 60 9.28 9.39 6.08
C MET A 60 10.69 8.80 5.85
N ASP A 61 10.94 7.56 6.26
CA ASP A 61 12.25 6.92 6.21
C ASP A 61 12.34 5.76 5.22
N ARG A 62 11.28 5.54 4.42
CA ARG A 62 11.26 4.58 3.33
C ARG A 62 11.58 5.23 2.00
N THR A 63 12.43 4.55 1.21
CA THR A 63 12.75 4.94 -0.17
C THR A 63 12.94 3.69 -1.04
N GLY A 64 12.89 3.87 -2.36
CA GLY A 64 13.12 2.76 -3.31
C GLY A 64 11.88 1.91 -3.57
N SER A 65 12.08 0.62 -3.83
CA SER A 65 11.02 -0.35 -4.15
C SER A 65 10.86 -1.37 -3.03
N GLU A 66 9.62 -1.76 -2.78
CA GLU A 66 9.23 -2.76 -1.79
C GLU A 66 8.64 -3.99 -2.48
N ARG A 67 8.95 -5.19 -1.98
CA ARG A 67 8.38 -6.43 -2.49
C ARG A 67 6.95 -6.60 -1.98
N LEU A 68 6.00 -6.75 -2.90
CA LEU A 68 4.58 -6.84 -2.53
C LEU A 68 4.18 -8.24 -2.03
N ALA A 69 4.97 -9.27 -2.29
CA ALA A 69 4.74 -10.61 -1.73
C ALA A 69 4.86 -10.68 -0.20
N ALA A 70 5.50 -9.67 0.43
CA ALA A 70 5.70 -9.60 1.88
C ALA A 70 5.94 -8.15 2.35
N LEU A 71 5.04 -7.24 2.01
CA LEU A 71 5.14 -5.84 2.44
C LEU A 71 4.87 -5.76 3.96
N SER A 72 5.90 -5.43 4.74
CA SER A 72 5.77 -5.22 6.18
C SER A 72 5.36 -3.79 6.47
N LEU A 73 4.38 -3.57 7.34
CA LEU A 73 3.99 -2.27 7.89
C LEU A 73 4.28 -2.23 9.39
N ARG A 74 4.94 -1.17 9.85
CA ARG A 74 5.16 -0.91 11.27
C ARG A 74 3.83 -0.60 11.97
N PRO A 75 3.79 -0.65 13.32
CA PRO A 75 2.67 -0.13 14.09
C PRO A 75 2.22 1.25 13.59
N PHE A 76 0.92 1.39 13.31
CA PHE A 76 0.30 2.64 12.85
C PHE A 76 0.84 3.26 11.54
N GLU A 77 1.66 2.52 10.79
CA GLU A 77 2.27 3.04 9.55
C GLU A 77 1.29 3.04 8.38
N GLY A 78 1.32 4.14 7.62
CA GLY A 78 0.68 4.24 6.31
C GLY A 78 1.72 4.40 5.20
N VAL A 79 1.56 3.69 4.10
CA VAL A 79 2.41 3.81 2.90
C VAL A 79 1.60 4.01 1.64
N ILE A 80 2.17 4.73 0.68
CA ILE A 80 1.65 4.88 -0.68
C ILE A 80 2.73 4.40 -1.66
N LEU A 81 2.36 3.45 -2.52
CA LEU A 81 3.24 2.87 -3.53
C LEU A 81 2.73 3.14 -4.95
N ASP A 82 3.66 3.29 -5.90
CA ASP A 82 3.41 3.26 -7.35
C ASP A 82 3.57 1.81 -7.86
N ILE A 83 2.58 1.27 -8.58
CA ILE A 83 2.46 -0.14 -8.99
C ILE A 83 1.86 -0.33 -10.40
#